data_AF-A0A4U6U5Q4-F1
#
_entry.id   AF-A0A4U6U5Q4-F1
#
_cell.length_a   1.000
_cell.length_b   1.000
_cell.length_c   1.000
_cell.angle_alpha   90.00
_cell.angle_beta   90.00
_cell.angle_gamma   90.00
#
_symmetry.space_group_name_H-M   'P 1'
#
loop_
_entity.id
_entity.type
_entity.pdbx_description
1 polymer ?
#
loop_
_entity_poly.entity_id
_entity_poly.type
_entity_poly.pdbx_seq_one_letter_code
_entity_poly.pdbx_strand_id
1 'polypeptide(L)'
;MEYYVERISESTMQRTMNERNLISREEEEVMEMLHIVEQDGVPNGSELYFIATELFRSPTRRASYRSITAAEKRIAWLRWTWDNANRK
;
A
#
# COMPACT_ATOMS: atom_id res chain seq x y z
N MET A 1 -40.63 -0.76 16.01
CA MET A 1 -39.34 -0.05 16.14
C MET A 1 -38.15 -0.99 15.93
N GLU A 2 -38.28 -2.28 16.23
CA GLU A 2 -37.21 -3.29 16.06
C GLU A 2 -36.70 -3.42 14.60
N TYR A 3 -37.60 -3.43 13.61
CA TYR A 3 -37.26 -3.54 12.18
C TYR A 3 -36.38 -2.40 11.62
N TYR A 4 -36.43 -1.20 12.22
CA TYR A 4 -35.63 -0.06 11.76
C TYR A 4 -34.20 -0.11 12.30
N VAL A 5 -34.04 -0.60 13.52
CA VAL A 5 -32.73 -0.80 14.17
C VAL A 5 -31.99 -1.99 13.53
N GLU A 6 -32.72 -3.04 13.15
CA GLU A 6 -32.17 -4.23 12.51
C GLU A 6 -31.56 -3.91 11.12
N ARG A 7 -32.28 -3.16 10.28
CA ARG A 7 -31.74 -2.71 8.96
C ARG A 7 -30.55 -1.76 9.07
N ILE A 8 -30.52 -0.89 10.08
CA ILE A 8 -29.36 -0.02 10.32
C ILE A 8 -28.15 -0.89 10.73
N SER A 9 -28.38 -1.89 11.59
CA SER A 9 -27.36 -2.84 12.03
C SER A 9 -26.80 -3.64 10.85
N GLU A 10 -27.66 -4.20 10.00
CA GLU A 10 -27.25 -4.93 8.78
C GLU A 10 -26.45 -4.04 7.81
N SER A 11 -26.91 -2.81 7.55
CA SER A 11 -26.17 -1.90 6.65
C SER A 11 -24.79 -1.51 7.23
N THR A 12 -24.69 -1.42 8.56
CA THR A 12 -23.43 -1.10 9.25
C THR A 12 -22.49 -2.31 9.26
N MET A 13 -23.02 -3.52 9.48
CA MET A 13 -22.26 -4.76 9.37
C MET A 13 -21.74 -4.98 7.94
N GLN A 14 -22.55 -4.74 6.92
CA GLN A 14 -22.12 -4.86 5.52
C GLN A 14 -21.04 -3.83 5.17
N ARG A 15 -21.16 -2.58 5.63
CA ARG A 15 -20.13 -1.54 5.44
C ARG A 15 -18.83 -1.91 6.10
N THR A 16 -18.86 -2.33 7.37
CA THR A 16 -17.65 -2.73 8.10
C THR A 16 -16.98 -3.98 7.51
N MET A 17 -17.74 -4.94 7.01
CA MET A 17 -17.18 -6.08 6.26
C MET A 17 -16.50 -5.63 4.96
N ASN A 18 -17.16 -4.76 4.19
CA ASN A 18 -16.58 -4.23 2.95
C ASN A 18 -15.31 -3.42 3.22
N GLU A 19 -15.29 -2.58 4.25
CA GLU A 19 -14.11 -1.81 4.68
C GLU A 19 -12.95 -2.74 5.09
N ARG A 20 -13.23 -3.78 5.89
CA ARG A 20 -12.21 -4.79 6.26
C ARG A 20 -11.64 -5.51 5.05
N ASN A 21 -12.49 -5.89 4.10
CA ASN A 21 -12.06 -6.54 2.86
C ASN A 21 -11.17 -5.62 2.01
N LEU A 22 -11.48 -4.31 1.97
CA LEU A 22 -10.65 -3.33 1.28
C LEU A 22 -9.28 -3.17 1.95
N ILE A 23 -9.24 -3.05 3.28
CA ILE A 23 -7.99 -2.97 4.04
C ILE A 23 -7.13 -4.21 3.80
N SER A 24 -7.72 -5.40 3.90
CA SER A 24 -7.01 -6.66 3.66
C SER A 24 -6.37 -6.73 2.27
N ARG A 25 -7.08 -6.22 1.25
CA ARG A 25 -6.56 -6.20 -0.12
C ARG A 25 -5.42 -5.19 -0.29
N GLU A 26 -5.53 -4.02 0.33
CA GLU A 26 -4.46 -3.03 0.28
C GLU A 26 -3.19 -3.51 0.97
N GLU A 27 -3.32 -4.20 2.11
CA GLU A 27 -2.20 -4.82 2.81
C GLU A 27 -1.53 -5.91 1.96
N GLU A 28 -2.31 -6.75 1.29
CA GLU A 28 -1.81 -7.77 0.37
C GLU A 28 -1.04 -7.14 -0.80
N GLU A 29 -1.58 -6.08 -1.43
CA GLU A 29 -0.88 -5.35 -2.49
C GLU A 29 0.45 -4.74 -2.00
N VAL A 30 0.49 -4.22 -0.77
CA VAL A 30 1.73 -3.66 -0.19
C VAL A 30 2.75 -4.77 0.05
N MET A 31 2.33 -5.92 0.59
CA MET A 31 3.22 -7.07 0.80
C MET A 31 3.81 -7.59 -0.51
N GLU A 32 3.00 -7.71 -1.57
CA GLU A 32 3.48 -8.08 -2.90
C GLU A 32 4.54 -7.11 -3.42
N MET A 33 4.33 -5.80 -3.26
CA MET A 33 5.29 -4.80 -3.72
C MET A 33 6.59 -4.81 -2.90
N LEU A 34 6.51 -5.04 -1.60
CA LEU A 34 7.70 -5.20 -0.76
C LEU A 34 8.49 -6.45 -1.14
N HIS A 35 7.82 -7.53 -1.54
CA HIS A 35 8.50 -8.70 -2.08
C HIS A 35 9.29 -8.37 -3.36
N ILE A 36 8.72 -7.55 -4.27
CA ILE A 36 9.44 -7.08 -5.47
C ILE A 36 10.66 -6.23 -5.08
N VAL A 37 10.54 -5.37 -4.06
CA VAL A 37 11.67 -4.57 -3.54
C VAL A 37 12.80 -5.48 -3.04
N GLU A 38 12.49 -6.55 -2.33
CA GLU A 38 13.48 -7.55 -1.92
C GLU A 38 14.13 -8.26 -3.12
N GLN A 39 13.33 -8.63 -4.12
CA GLN A 39 13.83 -9.22 -5.38
C GLN A 39 14.73 -8.27 -6.17
N ASP A 40 14.52 -6.95 -6.05
CA ASP A 40 15.39 -5.92 -6.63
C ASP A 40 16.74 -5.79 -5.89
N GLY A 41 16.95 -6.57 -4.84
CA GLY A 41 18.18 -6.58 -4.05
C GLY A 41 18.18 -5.57 -2.91
N VAL A 42 17.02 -5.05 -2.50
CA VAL A 42 16.88 -4.19 -1.32
C VAL A 42 16.59 -5.07 -0.11
N PRO A 43 17.53 -5.25 0.84
CA PRO A 43 17.33 -6.16 1.95
C PRO A 43 16.18 -5.70 2.86
N ASN A 44 15.38 -6.66 3.34
CA ASN A 44 14.42 -6.42 4.40
C ASN A 44 15.11 -5.79 5.63
N GLY A 45 14.53 -4.72 6.16
CA GLY A 45 15.11 -3.96 7.28
C GLY A 45 16.19 -2.94 6.89
N SER A 46 16.52 -2.79 5.61
CA SER A 46 17.33 -1.67 5.14
C SER A 46 16.53 -0.36 5.15
N GLU A 47 17.23 0.78 5.20
CA GLU A 47 16.59 2.10 5.12
C GLU A 47 15.68 2.23 3.89
N LEU A 48 16.15 1.74 2.72
CA LEU A 48 15.38 1.81 1.49
C LEU A 48 14.12 0.91 1.52
N TYR A 49 14.16 -0.19 2.27
CA TYR A 49 12.98 -1.04 2.51
C TYR A 49 11.93 -0.32 3.38
N PHE A 50 12.36 0.42 4.41
CA PHE A 50 11.46 1.24 5.22
C PHE A 50 10.87 2.39 4.41
N ILE A 51 11.66 3.05 3.56
CA ILE A 51 11.18 4.05 2.62
C ILE A 51 10.11 3.46 1.70
N ALA A 52 10.34 2.27 1.14
CA ALA A 52 9.36 1.60 0.29
C ALA A 52 8.04 1.33 1.03
N THR A 53 8.12 0.84 2.27
CA THR A 53 6.95 0.61 3.13
C THR A 53 6.11 1.88 3.31
N GLU A 54 6.74 3.02 3.55
CA GLU A 54 6.05 4.30 3.71
C GLU A 54 5.48 4.81 2.38
N LEU A 55 6.21 4.67 1.27
CA LEU A 55 5.75 5.10 -0.04
C LEU A 55 4.54 4.29 -0.53
N PHE A 56 4.50 2.98 -0.27
CA PHE A 56 3.43 2.09 -0.73
C PHE A 56 2.10 2.23 0.01
N ARG A 57 2.03 3.02 1.09
CA ARG A 57 0.76 3.43 1.69
C ARG A 57 -0.15 4.19 0.72
N SER A 58 0.41 4.83 -0.32
CA SER A 58 -0.36 5.54 -1.33
C SER A 58 -0.67 4.64 -2.55
N PRO A 59 -1.96 4.41 -2.88
CA PRO A 59 -2.34 3.63 -4.08
C PRO A 59 -1.75 4.19 -5.38
N THR A 60 -1.69 5.52 -5.51
CA THR A 60 -1.08 6.18 -6.67
C THR A 60 0.41 5.88 -6.79
N ARG A 61 1.14 5.86 -5.66
CA ARG A 61 2.55 5.50 -5.63
C ARG A 61 2.76 4.03 -5.97
N ARG A 62 1.90 3.13 -5.46
CA ARG A 62 1.87 1.71 -5.83
C ARG A 62 1.71 1.55 -7.34
N ALA A 63 0.72 2.19 -7.94
CA ALA A 63 0.49 2.13 -9.39
C ALA A 63 1.69 2.62 -10.21
N SER A 64 2.27 3.77 -9.83
CA SER A 64 3.48 4.30 -10.48
C SER A 64 4.66 3.35 -10.37
N TYR A 65 4.92 2.81 -9.18
CA TYR A 65 6.00 1.85 -8.95
C TYR A 65 5.84 0.58 -9.81
N ARG A 66 4.63 0.03 -9.88
CA ARG A 66 4.30 -1.18 -10.67
C ARG A 66 4.51 -0.97 -12.17
N SER A 67 4.40 0.27 -12.67
CA SER A 67 4.64 0.57 -14.08
C SER A 67 6.14 0.53 -14.47
N ILE A 68 7.05 0.51 -13.49
CA ILE A 68 8.49 0.50 -13.72
C ILE A 68 9.01 -0.95 -13.76
N THR A 69 9.57 -1.37 -14.89
CA THR A 69 9.94 -2.77 -15.13
C THR A 69 11.36 -3.12 -14.70
N ALA A 70 12.30 -2.17 -14.77
CA ALA A 70 13.70 -2.40 -14.42
C ALA A 70 13.97 -2.15 -12.93
N ALA A 71 14.62 -3.11 -12.25
CA ALA A 71 14.97 -3.06 -10.83
C ALA A 71 15.73 -1.77 -10.45
N GLU A 72 16.77 -1.42 -11.21
CA GLU A 72 17.56 -0.21 -10.98
C GLU A 72 16.71 1.07 -11.04
N LYS A 73 15.71 1.10 -11.93
CA LYS A 73 14.80 2.24 -12.08
C LYS A 73 13.79 2.30 -10.94
N ARG A 74 13.33 1.16 -10.43
CA ARG A 74 12.48 1.07 -9.23
C ARG A 74 13.21 1.59 -7.99
N ILE A 75 14.44 1.15 -7.76
CA ILE A 75 15.30 1.64 -6.68
C ILE A 75 15.55 3.14 -6.80
N ALA A 76 15.90 3.63 -8.00
CA ALA A 76 16.10 5.06 -8.23
C ALA A 76 14.82 5.88 -7.96
N TRP A 77 13.66 5.34 -8.36
CA TRP A 77 12.37 5.98 -8.13
C TRP A 77 12.03 6.08 -6.64
N LEU A 78 12.31 5.04 -5.83
CA LEU A 78 12.09 5.08 -4.37
C LEU A 78 12.87 6.23 -3.73
N ARG A 79 14.17 6.33 -4.04
CA ARG A 79 15.04 7.38 -3.50
C ARG A 79 14.57 8.77 -3.92
N TRP A 80 14.36 8.98 -5.23
CA TRP A 80 13.92 10.27 -5.75
C TRP A 80 12.57 10.72 -5.19
N THR A 81 11.61 9.79 -5.09
CA THR A 81 10.26 10.10 -4.59
C THR A 81 10.28 10.46 -3.11
N TRP A 82 11.09 9.77 -2.31
CA TRP A 82 11.28 10.06 -0.90
C TRP A 82 11.91 11.43 -0.69
N ASP A 83 13.01 11.71 -1.39
CA ASP A 83 13.71 13.00 -1.31
C ASP A 83 12.78 14.15 -1.72
N ASN A 84 12.02 14.00 -2.80
CA ASN A 84 11.10 15.02 -3.27
C ASN A 84 9.91 15.23 -2.32
N ALA A 85 9.46 14.19 -1.61
CA ALA A 85 8.42 14.31 -0.61
C ALA A 85 8.88 15.07 0.65
N ASN A 86 10.16 14.95 1.01
CA ASN A 86 10.75 15.55 2.21
C ASN A 86 11.38 16.93 2.01
N ARG A 87 11.48 17.41 0.76
CA ARG A 87 12.00 18.75 0.41
C ARG A 87 10.95 19.89 0.55
N LYS A 88 9.85 19.64 1.27
CA LYS A 88 8.82 20.65 1.54
C LYS A 88 9.10 21.46 2.79
#